data_AF-A0A060CBB2-F1
#
_entry.id   AF-A0A060CBB2-F1
#
_cell.length_a   1.000
_cell.length_b   1.000
_cell.length_c   1.000
_cell.angle_alpha   90.00
_cell.angle_beta   90.00
_cell.angle_gamma   90.00
#
_symmetry.space_group_name_H-M   'P 1'
#
loop_
_entity.id
_entity.type
_entity.pdbx_description
1 polymer ?
#
loop_
_entity_poly.entity_id
_entity_poly.type
_entity_poly.pdbx_seq_one_letter_code
_entity_poly.pdbx_strand_id
1 'polypeptide(L)'
;PGWHIECSAMSTQYLGETFDIHGGGRDLRFPHHENELAQSAAAGFEFARIWVHNGLVSVGEQKMSKSLHNSVFAADLLASAPAQAVRYFLGSAHYRSTLEYSATAVEEARRAVERIDGFVARAAEALAGEVPEAAVGEEFARAMDDDLNVPQALAVLHERVRAGNA
;
A
#
# COMPACT_ATOMS: atom_id res chain seq x y z
N PRO A 1 2.28 -3.03 -29.30
CA PRO A 1 3.46 -2.16 -29.08
C PRO A 1 4.48 -2.93 -28.23
N GLY A 2 5.73 -2.44 -28.11
CA GLY A 2 6.69 -3.04 -27.18
C GLY A 2 6.30 -2.74 -25.74
N TRP A 3 6.49 -3.69 -24.82
CA TRP A 3 6.02 -3.55 -23.42
C TRP A 3 6.45 -2.23 -22.76
N HIS A 4 7.68 -1.77 -22.99
CA HIS A 4 8.24 -0.57 -22.34
C HIS A 4 7.78 0.76 -22.98
N ILE A 5 7.59 0.81 -24.30
CA ILE A 5 7.34 2.08 -25.02
C ILE A 5 5.96 2.65 -24.73
N GLU A 6 5.02 1.81 -24.32
CA GLU A 6 3.66 2.22 -23.95
C GLU A 6 3.70 3.16 -22.75
N CYS A 7 4.43 2.80 -21.69
CA CYS A 7 4.54 3.59 -20.47
C CYS A 7 5.26 4.92 -20.71
N SER A 8 6.37 4.92 -21.45
CA SER A 8 7.11 6.14 -21.82
C SER A 8 6.24 7.12 -22.61
N ALA A 9 5.50 6.63 -23.61
CA ALA A 9 4.64 7.46 -24.44
C ALA A 9 3.44 8.02 -23.65
N MET A 10 2.75 7.18 -22.88
CA MET A 10 1.57 7.60 -22.13
C MET A 10 1.91 8.57 -21.00
N SER A 11 2.95 8.27 -20.20
CA SER A 11 3.35 9.15 -19.10
C SER A 11 3.77 10.52 -19.62
N THR A 12 4.54 10.58 -20.72
CA THR A 12 4.90 11.86 -21.36
C THR A 12 3.67 12.62 -21.84
N GLN A 13 2.70 11.93 -22.49
CA GLN A 13 1.49 12.58 -23.00
C GLN A 13 0.63 13.22 -21.91
N TYR A 14 0.53 12.58 -20.74
CA TYR A 14 -0.39 13.01 -19.67
C TYR A 14 0.28 13.81 -18.55
N LEU A 15 1.57 13.58 -18.30
CA LEU A 15 2.31 14.20 -17.20
C LEU A 15 3.40 15.17 -17.67
N GLY A 16 3.68 15.19 -18.98
CA GLY A 16 4.73 16.01 -19.59
C GLY A 16 6.08 15.30 -19.66
N GLU A 17 7.05 16.00 -20.26
CA GLU A 17 8.43 15.52 -20.45
C GLU A 17 9.20 15.35 -19.12
N THR A 18 8.66 15.87 -18.02
CA THR A 18 9.19 15.75 -16.67
C THR A 18 8.06 15.77 -15.66
N PHE A 19 8.09 14.87 -14.67
CA PHE A 19 7.09 14.76 -13.60
C PHE A 19 7.70 14.24 -12.29
N ASP A 20 6.94 14.34 -11.20
CA ASP A 20 7.50 14.18 -9.85
C ASP A 20 7.79 12.72 -9.48
N ILE A 21 6.78 11.84 -9.55
CA ILE A 21 6.85 10.49 -8.99
C ILE A 21 6.45 9.45 -10.04
N HIS A 22 7.29 8.43 -10.23
CA HIS A 22 6.96 7.21 -10.97
C HIS A 22 7.03 5.99 -10.05
N GLY A 23 6.00 5.15 -10.10
CA GLY A 23 5.86 4.04 -9.17
C GLY A 23 5.63 2.69 -9.85
N GLY A 24 5.97 1.61 -9.16
CA GLY A 24 5.62 0.26 -9.60
C GLY A 24 6.16 -0.83 -8.68
N GLY A 25 5.94 -2.10 -9.03
CA GLY A 25 6.53 -3.22 -8.29
C GLY A 25 8.06 -3.20 -8.34
N ARG A 26 8.73 -3.71 -7.30
CA ARG A 26 10.20 -3.85 -7.27
C ARG A 26 10.75 -4.66 -8.44
N ASP A 27 9.97 -5.58 -8.99
CA ASP A 27 10.29 -6.36 -10.19
C ASP A 27 10.22 -5.56 -11.50
N LEU A 28 9.54 -4.41 -11.53
CA LEU A 28 9.53 -3.52 -12.70
C LEU A 28 10.78 -2.65 -12.77
N ARG A 29 11.55 -2.51 -11.68
CA ARG A 29 12.78 -1.72 -11.67
C ARG A 29 13.72 -2.10 -12.83
N PHE A 30 13.87 -3.40 -13.09
CA PHE A 30 14.60 -3.91 -14.24
C PHE A 30 13.88 -5.11 -14.87
N PRO A 31 13.72 -5.18 -16.20
CA PRO A 31 14.21 -4.20 -17.18
C PRO A 31 13.23 -3.05 -17.46
N HIS A 32 12.02 -3.06 -16.88
CA HIS A 32 10.92 -2.22 -17.37
C HIS A 32 11.17 -0.71 -17.20
N HIS A 33 11.31 -0.24 -15.96
CA HIS A 33 11.54 1.16 -15.65
C HIS A 33 12.90 1.67 -16.16
N GLU A 34 13.93 0.82 -16.17
CA GLU A 34 15.24 1.16 -16.76
C GLU A 34 15.09 1.45 -18.26
N ASN A 35 14.29 0.66 -18.97
CA ASN A 35 14.01 0.87 -20.39
C ASN A 35 13.11 2.10 -20.64
N GLU A 36 12.16 2.40 -19.76
CA GLU A 36 11.36 3.63 -19.85
C GLU A 36 12.23 4.88 -19.70
N LEU A 37 13.12 4.87 -18.70
CA LEU A 37 14.08 5.95 -18.49
C LEU A 37 15.00 6.08 -19.70
N ALA A 38 15.53 4.98 -20.23
CA ALA A 38 16.39 5.01 -21.41
C ALA A 38 15.68 5.55 -22.66
N GLN A 39 14.42 5.15 -22.90
CA GLN A 39 13.62 5.65 -24.02
C GLN A 39 13.33 7.14 -23.91
N SER A 40 12.94 7.58 -22.71
CA SER A 40 12.59 8.98 -22.44
C SER A 40 13.83 9.88 -22.51
N ALA A 41 14.95 9.44 -21.93
CA ALA A 41 16.23 10.15 -22.01
C ALA A 41 16.73 10.23 -23.46
N ALA A 42 16.60 9.17 -24.26
CA ALA A 42 16.94 9.19 -25.68
C ALA A 42 16.07 10.16 -26.51
N ALA A 43 14.84 10.43 -26.05
CA ALA A 43 13.95 11.43 -26.63
C ALA A 43 14.19 12.86 -26.09
N GLY A 44 15.10 13.04 -25.12
CA GLY A 44 15.42 14.34 -24.52
C GLY A 44 14.57 14.71 -23.29
N PHE A 45 13.82 13.76 -22.73
CA PHE A 45 12.93 13.99 -21.59
C PHE A 45 13.60 13.58 -20.27
N GLU A 46 13.45 14.39 -19.21
CA GLU A 46 13.97 14.05 -17.87
C GLU A 46 13.14 12.94 -17.18
N PHE A 47 11.89 12.74 -17.61
CA PHE A 47 10.98 11.72 -17.08
C PHE A 47 10.65 11.94 -15.59
N ALA A 48 10.99 11.01 -14.70
CA ALA A 48 10.56 11.03 -13.30
C ALA A 48 11.69 11.47 -12.35
N ARG A 49 11.39 12.38 -11.43
CA ARG A 49 12.35 12.88 -10.42
C ARG A 49 12.53 11.89 -9.26
N ILE A 50 11.48 11.18 -8.88
CA ILE A 50 11.44 10.24 -7.76
C ILE A 50 10.86 8.91 -8.24
N TRP A 51 11.52 7.82 -7.86
CA TRP A 51 11.09 6.45 -8.18
C TRP A 51 10.68 5.71 -6.92
N VAL A 52 9.46 5.17 -6.91
CA VAL A 52 8.85 4.52 -5.74
C VAL A 52 8.52 3.07 -6.07
N HIS A 53 9.25 2.13 -5.48
CA HIS A 53 9.05 0.70 -5.74
C HIS A 53 8.48 -0.03 -4.54
N ASN A 54 7.30 -0.65 -4.69
CA ASN A 54 6.72 -1.48 -3.64
C ASN A 54 7.41 -2.85 -3.57
N GLY A 55 7.53 -3.37 -2.36
CA GLY A 55 8.05 -4.70 -2.07
C GLY A 55 7.17 -5.80 -2.67
N LEU A 56 7.69 -7.02 -2.62
CA LEU A 56 7.03 -8.21 -3.15
C LEU A 56 6.12 -8.83 -2.09
N VAL A 57 5.14 -9.61 -2.54
CA VAL A 57 4.35 -10.50 -1.67
C VAL A 57 4.91 -11.92 -1.76
N SER A 58 5.17 -12.56 -0.63
CA SER A 58 5.61 -13.95 -0.53
C SER A 58 4.51 -14.83 0.09
N VAL A 59 4.60 -16.15 -0.13
CA VAL A 59 3.79 -17.16 0.57
C VAL A 59 4.76 -18.13 1.22
N GLY A 60 4.88 -18.07 2.54
CA GLY A 60 6.00 -18.67 3.28
C GLY A 60 7.34 -18.12 2.80
N GLU A 61 8.36 -18.98 2.71
CA GLU A 61 9.71 -18.61 2.24
C GLU A 61 9.82 -18.43 0.70
N GLN A 62 8.73 -18.65 -0.04
CA GLN A 62 8.75 -18.61 -1.50
C GLN A 62 8.10 -17.34 -2.06
N LYS A 63 8.73 -16.76 -3.09
CA LYS A 63 8.11 -15.72 -3.91
C LYS A 63 6.83 -16.29 -4.54
N MET A 64 5.77 -15.48 -4.56
CA MET A 64 4.55 -15.85 -5.26
C MET A 64 4.80 -15.93 -6.77
N SER A 65 4.54 -17.08 -7.38
CA SER A 65 4.64 -17.25 -8.84
C SER A 65 3.63 -18.28 -9.36
N LYS A 66 3.23 -18.12 -10.62
CA LYS A 66 2.36 -19.09 -11.29
C LYS A 66 3.02 -20.47 -11.41
N SER A 67 4.34 -20.52 -11.61
CA SER A 67 5.10 -21.76 -11.79
C SER A 67 5.24 -22.59 -10.51
N LEU A 68 5.20 -21.94 -9.34
CA LEU A 68 5.24 -22.61 -8.05
C LEU A 68 3.84 -23.01 -7.55
N HIS A 69 2.79 -22.69 -8.31
CA HIS A 69 1.39 -22.93 -7.94
C HIS A 69 1.01 -22.39 -6.55
N ASN A 70 1.72 -21.37 -6.06
CA ASN A 70 1.53 -20.72 -4.76
C ASN A 70 0.90 -19.32 -4.90
N SER A 71 0.35 -19.01 -6.07
CA SER A 71 -0.27 -17.71 -6.34
C SER A 71 -1.63 -17.61 -5.68
N VAL A 72 -1.84 -16.49 -4.98
CA VAL A 72 -3.15 -16.11 -4.43
C VAL A 72 -3.72 -15.04 -5.34
N PHE A 73 -4.88 -15.30 -5.94
CA PHE A 73 -5.56 -14.29 -6.74
C PHE A 73 -6.25 -13.27 -5.84
N ALA A 74 -6.32 -12.02 -6.30
CA ALA A 74 -7.01 -10.96 -5.57
C ALA A 74 -8.50 -11.31 -5.31
N ALA A 75 -9.15 -11.99 -6.25
CA ALA A 75 -10.53 -12.46 -6.08
C ALA A 75 -10.67 -13.46 -4.93
N ASP A 76 -9.74 -14.41 -4.82
CA ASP A 76 -9.75 -15.41 -3.74
C ASP A 76 -9.45 -14.76 -2.39
N LEU A 77 -8.52 -13.79 -2.35
CA LEU A 77 -8.21 -13.04 -1.14
C LEU A 77 -9.39 -12.19 -0.66
N LEU A 78 -10.11 -11.54 -1.58
CA LEU A 78 -11.31 -10.75 -1.27
C LEU A 78 -12.52 -11.63 -0.91
N ALA A 79 -12.53 -12.89 -1.34
CA ALA A 79 -13.55 -13.86 -0.95
C ALA A 79 -13.29 -14.46 0.44
N SER A 80 -12.03 -14.47 0.91
CA SER A 80 -11.65 -15.10 2.19
C SER A 80 -11.82 -14.18 3.41
N ALA A 81 -11.85 -12.86 3.22
CA ALA A 81 -12.01 -11.89 4.30
C ALA A 81 -12.68 -10.58 3.82
N PRO A 82 -13.29 -9.79 4.73
CA PRO A 82 -13.83 -8.48 4.38
C PRO A 82 -12.76 -7.58 3.72
N ALA A 83 -13.16 -6.81 2.70
CA ALA A 83 -12.25 -5.97 1.92
C ALA A 83 -11.39 -5.02 2.77
N GLN A 84 -11.93 -4.51 3.88
CA GLN A 84 -11.20 -3.68 4.84
C GLN A 84 -10.08 -4.44 5.57
N ALA A 85 -10.30 -5.71 5.91
CA ALA A 85 -9.28 -6.57 6.51
C ALA A 85 -8.17 -6.90 5.50
N VAL A 86 -8.55 -7.16 4.25
CA VAL A 86 -7.58 -7.35 3.15
C VAL A 86 -6.73 -6.09 2.96
N ARG A 87 -7.36 -4.90 2.92
CA ARG A 87 -6.64 -3.63 2.82
C ARG A 87 -5.72 -3.39 4.02
N TYR A 88 -6.19 -3.67 5.23
CA TYR A 88 -5.37 -3.58 6.44
C TYR A 88 -4.15 -4.50 6.35
N PHE A 89 -4.34 -5.76 5.96
CA PHE A 89 -3.25 -6.71 5.76
C PHE A 89 -2.23 -6.20 4.74
N LEU A 90 -2.67 -5.70 3.58
CA LEU A 90 -1.77 -5.19 2.54
C LEU A 90 -0.98 -3.95 2.98
N GLY A 91 -1.52 -3.17 3.93
CA GLY A 91 -0.87 -1.99 4.50
C GLY A 91 -0.15 -2.23 5.83
N SER A 92 -0.17 -3.46 6.37
CA SER A 92 0.40 -3.73 7.70
C SER A 92 1.93 -3.76 7.72
N ALA A 93 2.55 -3.89 6.55
CA ALA A 93 3.98 -3.77 6.35
C ALA A 93 4.31 -2.47 5.60
N HIS A 94 5.52 -1.95 5.82
CA HIS A 94 6.03 -0.81 5.06
C HIS A 94 6.01 -1.13 3.57
N TYR A 95 5.59 -0.20 2.70
CA TYR A 95 5.36 -0.49 1.29
C TYR A 95 6.61 -1.03 0.56
N ARG A 96 7.81 -0.72 1.06
CA ARG A 96 9.12 -1.17 0.54
C ARG A 96 9.54 -2.55 1.04
N SER A 97 8.91 -3.07 2.08
CA SER A 97 9.21 -4.36 2.70
C SER A 97 8.54 -5.50 1.94
N THR A 98 9.10 -6.71 2.05
CA THR A 98 8.38 -7.91 1.60
C THR A 98 7.22 -8.17 2.55
N LEU A 99 6.02 -8.34 2.00
CA LEU A 99 4.83 -8.71 2.76
C LEU A 99 4.63 -10.23 2.68
N GLU A 100 4.62 -10.89 3.83
CA GLU A 100 4.35 -12.33 3.88
C GLU A 100 2.85 -12.58 3.99
N TYR A 101 2.29 -13.27 3.00
CA TYR A 101 0.92 -13.75 3.04
C TYR A 101 0.83 -15.07 3.82
N SER A 102 -0.08 -15.09 4.78
CA SER A 102 -0.60 -16.31 5.38
C SER A 102 -2.07 -16.13 5.76
N ALA A 103 -2.83 -17.22 5.84
CA ALA A 103 -4.22 -17.16 6.31
C ALA A 103 -4.30 -16.58 7.73
N THR A 104 -3.29 -16.85 8.57
CA THR A 104 -3.16 -16.29 9.91
C THR A 104 -3.01 -14.77 9.88
N ALA A 105 -2.16 -14.23 9.00
CA ALA A 105 -1.97 -12.78 8.87
C ALA A 105 -3.27 -12.06 8.43
N VAL A 106 -4.06 -12.68 7.55
CA VAL A 106 -5.37 -12.15 7.13
C VAL A 106 -6.37 -12.17 8.29
N GLU A 107 -6.39 -13.26 9.07
CA GLU A 107 -7.25 -13.37 10.27
C GLU A 107 -6.84 -12.37 11.37
N GLU A 108 -5.55 -12.13 11.56
CA GLU A 108 -5.05 -11.10 12.48
C GLU A 108 -5.46 -9.69 12.04
N ALA A 109 -5.37 -9.41 10.73
CA ALA A 109 -5.86 -8.16 10.16
C ALA A 109 -7.37 -7.99 10.35
N ARG A 110 -8.15 -9.06 10.17
CA ARG A 110 -9.60 -9.06 10.44
C ARG A 110 -9.89 -8.66 11.88
N ARG A 111 -9.23 -9.30 12.84
CA ARG A 111 -9.38 -8.99 14.28
C ARG A 111 -8.93 -7.56 14.61
N ALA A 112 -7.89 -7.06 13.93
CA ALA A 112 -7.42 -5.70 14.12
C ALA A 112 -8.47 -4.68 13.67
N VAL A 113 -9.07 -4.89 12.51
CA VAL A 113 -10.16 -4.05 12.01
C VAL A 113 -11.41 -4.13 12.89
N GLU A 114 -11.81 -5.33 13.34
CA GLU A 114 -12.94 -5.48 14.25
C GLU A 114 -12.79 -4.68 15.56
N ARG A 115 -11.56 -4.59 16.09
CA ARG A 115 -11.28 -3.75 17.26
C ARG A 115 -11.48 -2.26 16.97
N ILE A 116 -11.06 -1.81 15.79
CA ILE A 116 -11.22 -0.43 15.34
C ILE A 116 -12.71 -0.13 15.15
N ASP A 117 -13.42 -0.97 14.40
CA ASP A 117 -14.86 -0.83 14.13
C ASP A 117 -15.68 -0.81 15.42
N GLY A 118 -15.37 -1.71 16.36
CA GLY A 118 -16.03 -1.75 17.66
C GLY A 118 -15.81 -0.48 18.49
N PHE A 119 -14.61 0.11 18.43
CA PHE A 119 -14.35 1.39 19.09
C PHE A 119 -15.11 2.54 18.42
N VAL A 120 -15.07 2.62 17.09
CA VAL A 120 -15.78 3.66 16.32
C VAL A 120 -17.29 3.60 16.60
N ALA A 121 -17.89 2.40 16.64
CA ALA A 121 -19.29 2.23 16.96
C ALA A 121 -19.65 2.77 18.35
N ARG A 122 -18.87 2.40 19.39
CA ARG A 122 -19.09 2.90 20.76
C ARG A 122 -18.88 4.41 20.87
N ALA A 123 -17.86 4.94 20.21
CA ALA A 123 -17.60 6.38 20.19
C ALA A 123 -18.74 7.14 19.53
N ALA A 124 -19.28 6.64 18.41
CA ALA A 124 -20.43 7.23 17.74
C ALA A 124 -21.69 7.22 18.63
N GLU A 125 -21.95 6.13 19.36
CA GLU A 125 -23.04 6.07 20.35
C GLU A 125 -22.84 7.10 21.47
N ALA A 126 -21.64 7.19 22.05
CA ALA A 126 -21.32 8.11 23.13
C ALA A 126 -21.42 9.59 22.72
N LEU A 127 -21.13 9.90 21.46
CA LEU A 127 -21.23 11.24 20.89
C LEU A 127 -22.60 11.53 20.27
N ALA A 128 -23.60 10.65 20.46
CA ALA A 128 -24.93 10.78 19.86
C ALA A 128 -24.91 10.99 18.33
N GLY A 129 -23.92 10.40 17.64
CA GLY A 129 -23.72 10.53 16.20
C GLY A 129 -23.01 11.82 15.77
N GLU A 130 -22.63 12.70 16.69
CA GLU A 130 -21.78 13.85 16.37
C GLU A 130 -20.35 13.38 16.10
N VAL A 131 -19.91 13.53 14.85
CA VAL A 131 -18.53 13.23 14.46
C VAL A 131 -17.74 14.54 14.57
N PRO A 132 -16.75 14.63 15.47
CA PRO A 132 -15.88 15.81 15.55
C PRO A 132 -15.18 16.04 14.22
N GLU A 133 -14.81 17.29 13.94
CA GLU A 133 -14.01 17.59 12.76
C GLU A 133 -12.73 16.76 12.79
N ALA A 134 -12.49 16.04 11.69
CA ALA A 134 -11.39 15.08 11.61
C ALA A 134 -10.06 15.82 11.57
N ALA A 135 -9.34 15.82 12.70
CA ALA A 135 -7.95 16.27 12.76
C ALA A 135 -7.03 15.04 12.71
N VAL A 136 -6.07 15.06 11.78
CA VAL A 136 -4.98 14.09 11.79
C VAL A 136 -4.06 14.44 12.96
N GLY A 137 -3.93 13.53 13.92
CA GLY A 137 -3.03 13.72 15.05
C GLY A 137 -1.58 13.83 14.60
N GLU A 138 -0.80 14.69 15.26
CA GLU A 138 0.59 14.99 14.88
C GLU A 138 1.48 13.74 14.78
N GLU A 139 1.30 12.78 15.70
CA GLU A 139 2.05 11.51 15.70
C GLU A 139 1.74 10.65 14.47
N PHE A 140 0.47 10.62 14.04
CA PHE A 140 0.05 9.91 12.84
C PHE A 140 0.60 10.61 11.59
N ALA A 141 0.49 11.94 11.52
CA ALA A 141 1.02 12.72 10.42
C ALA A 141 2.53 12.49 10.26
N ARG A 142 3.30 12.57 11.37
CA ARG A 142 4.74 12.33 11.38
C ARG A 142 5.10 10.92 10.91
N ALA A 143 4.31 9.91 11.28
CA ALA A 143 4.52 8.55 10.79
C ALA A 143 4.26 8.44 9.27
N MET A 144 3.23 9.12 8.76
CA MET A 144 2.94 9.12 7.32
C MET A 144 3.96 9.94 6.50
N ASP A 145 4.48 11.03 7.06
CA ASP A 145 5.51 11.88 6.42
C ASP A 145 6.87 11.17 6.35
N ASP A 146 7.12 10.20 7.23
CA ASP A 146 8.29 9.31 7.19
C ASP A 146 8.06 8.20 6.16
N ASP A 147 8.25 8.49 4.87
CA ASP A 147 8.21 7.53 3.76
C ASP A 147 6.94 6.65 3.72
N LEU A 148 5.78 7.22 4.06
CA LEU A 148 4.51 6.49 4.14
C LEU A 148 4.60 5.29 5.10
N ASN A 149 5.15 5.49 6.30
CA ASN A 149 5.28 4.45 7.32
C ASN A 149 3.93 4.10 7.97
N VAL A 150 3.08 3.42 7.18
CA VAL A 150 1.78 2.90 7.57
C VAL A 150 1.85 1.99 8.81
N PRO A 151 2.84 1.10 8.99
CA PRO A 151 2.95 0.31 10.21
C PRO A 151 3.03 1.17 11.48
N GLN A 152 3.84 2.23 11.46
CA GLN A 152 3.95 3.16 12.58
C GLN A 152 2.65 3.96 12.76
N ALA A 153 2.02 4.40 11.67
CA ALA A 153 0.75 5.11 11.72
C ALA A 153 -0.39 4.23 12.31
N LEU A 154 -0.40 2.94 11.97
CA LEU A 154 -1.31 1.95 12.54
C LEU A 154 -1.04 1.71 14.04
N ALA A 155 0.22 1.74 14.48
CA ALA A 155 0.56 1.65 15.89
C ALA A 155 -0.05 2.83 16.68
N VAL A 156 0.12 4.07 16.19
CA VAL A 156 -0.51 5.27 16.76
C VAL A 156 -2.03 5.11 16.82
N LEU A 157 -2.65 4.62 15.74
CA LEU A 157 -4.10 4.37 15.70
C LEU A 157 -4.55 3.37 16.77
N HIS A 158 -3.84 2.24 16.94
CA HIS A 158 -4.18 1.24 17.96
C HIS A 158 -3.97 1.76 19.39
N GLU A 159 -2.99 2.65 19.61
CA GLU A 159 -2.82 3.34 20.89
C GLU A 159 -4.01 4.24 21.21
N ARG A 160 -4.51 5.00 20.21
CA ARG A 160 -5.72 5.84 20.38
C ARG A 160 -6.96 5.00 20.65
N VAL A 161 -7.15 3.90 19.92
CA VAL A 161 -8.23 2.94 20.17
C VAL A 161 -8.14 2.36 21.58
N ARG A 162 -6.94 2.01 22.05
CA ARG A 162 -6.74 1.49 23.41
C ARG A 162 -7.07 2.56 24.47
N ALA A 163 -6.53 3.76 24.31
CA ALA A 163 -6.74 4.87 25.24
C ALA A 163 -8.22 5.29 25.33
N GLY A 164 -8.94 5.32 24.21
CA GLY A 164 -10.37 5.64 24.19
C GLY A 164 -11.29 4.54 24.73
N ASN A 165 -10.77 3.33 24.93
CA ASN A 165 -11.52 2.22 25.55
C ASN A 165 -11.25 2.07 27.06
N ALA A 166 -10.29 2.82 27.61
CA ALA A 166 -9.96 2.82 29.03
C ALA A 166 -10.86 3.82 29.79
#